data_AF-A0A835W619-F1
#
_entry.id   AF-A0A835W619-F1
#
_cell.length_a   1.000
_cell.length_b   1.000
_cell.length_c   1.000
_cell.angle_alpha   90.00
_cell.angle_beta   90.00
_cell.angle_gamma   90.00
#
_symmetry.space_group_name_H-M   'P 1'
#
loop_
_entity.id
_entity.type
_entity.pdbx_description
1 polymer ?
#
loop_
_entity_poly.entity_id
_entity_poly.type
_entity_poly.pdbx_seq_one_letter_code
_entity_poly.pdbx_strand_id
1 'polypeptide(L)'
;MGKAKPAKHTAKEIAQKVAAATTNKGGGQAGLADRLGGKVGHAKYQCHICKQAAPDLKSMQMHFEARHPKDPWEPERCTDLHSLTGGVTTQGVAVRGSTKK
;
A
#
# COMPACT_ATOMS: atom_id res chain seq x y z
N MET A 1 1.29 -44.14 4.10
CA MET A 1 0.69 -42.86 3.63
C MET A 1 -0.60 -42.62 4.43
N GLY A 2 -0.51 -41.92 5.56
CA GLY A 2 -1.67 -41.66 6.43
C GLY A 2 -2.40 -40.40 5.97
N LYS A 3 -3.69 -40.53 5.61
CA LYS A 3 -4.56 -39.40 5.25
C LYS A 3 -4.66 -38.46 6.45
N ALA A 4 -4.26 -37.20 6.27
CA ALA A 4 -4.34 -36.19 7.33
C ALA A 4 -5.79 -36.08 7.84
N LYS A 5 -5.98 -36.17 9.16
CA LYS A 5 -7.30 -35.99 9.77
C LYS A 5 -7.79 -34.57 9.43
N PRO A 6 -9.02 -34.39 8.92
CA PRO A 6 -9.56 -33.06 8.67
C PRO A 6 -9.66 -32.33 10.02
N ALA A 7 -8.88 -31.27 10.18
CA ALA A 7 -9.01 -30.37 11.32
C ALA A 7 -10.36 -29.66 11.19
N LYS A 8 -11.36 -30.11 11.94
CA LYS A 8 -12.68 -29.47 11.97
C LYS A 8 -12.54 -28.15 12.72
N HIS A 9 -12.54 -27.03 12.01
CA HIS A 9 -12.77 -25.73 12.63
C HIS A 9 -14.22 -25.70 13.15
N THR A 10 -14.38 -25.33 14.41
CA THR A 10 -15.69 -25.11 15.01
C THR A 10 -16.39 -23.93 14.30
N ALA A 11 -17.72 -23.94 14.27
CA ALA A 11 -18.49 -22.82 13.70
C ALA A 11 -18.11 -21.47 14.33
N LYS A 12 -17.75 -21.48 15.62
CA LYS A 12 -17.24 -20.31 16.36
C LYS A 12 -15.92 -19.78 15.80
N GLU A 13 -14.97 -20.66 15.48
CA GLU A 13 -13.69 -20.25 14.88
C GLU A 13 -13.88 -19.69 13.46
N ILE A 14 -14.78 -20.27 12.68
CA ILE A 14 -15.09 -19.78 11.33
C ILE A 14 -15.75 -18.40 11.42
N ALA A 15 -16.76 -18.24 12.27
CA ALA A 15 -17.44 -16.96 12.48
C ALA A 15 -16.47 -15.88 13.01
N GLN A 16 -15.56 -16.23 13.92
CA GLN A 16 -14.53 -15.32 14.41
C GLN A 16 -13.54 -14.91 13.32
N LYS A 17 -13.11 -15.85 12.47
CA LYS A 17 -12.22 -15.56 11.34
C LYS A 17 -12.90 -14.66 10.31
N VAL A 18 -14.15 -14.94 9.98
CA VAL A 18 -14.95 -14.11 9.06
C VAL A 18 -15.16 -12.72 9.65
N ALA A 19 -15.65 -12.63 10.89
CA ALA A 19 -15.84 -11.34 11.56
C ALA A 19 -14.54 -10.55 11.67
N ALA A 20 -13.41 -11.19 11.96
CA ALA A 20 -12.10 -10.53 12.00
C ALA A 20 -11.61 -10.07 10.62
N ALA A 21 -11.98 -10.77 9.55
CA ALA A 21 -11.62 -10.40 8.18
C ALA A 21 -12.52 -9.29 7.61
N THR A 22 -13.81 -9.27 7.98
CA THR A 22 -14.80 -8.35 7.41
C THR A 22 -15.11 -7.14 8.28
N THR A 23 -14.81 -7.18 9.58
CA THR A 23 -15.06 -6.05 10.47
C THR A 23 -13.91 -5.05 10.40
N ASN A 24 -14.14 -3.95 9.68
CA ASN A 24 -13.33 -2.75 9.76
C ASN A 24 -13.50 -2.15 11.17
N LYS A 25 -12.47 -2.27 12.02
CA LYS A 25 -12.53 -1.77 13.41
C LYS A 25 -12.32 -0.26 13.54
N GLY A 26 -12.47 0.47 12.44
CA GLY A 26 -12.46 1.93 12.45
C GLY A 26 -11.10 2.44 12.86
N GLY A 27 -10.19 2.59 11.91
CA GLY A 27 -8.90 3.23 12.14
C GLY A 27 -9.00 4.70 12.59
N GLY A 28 -10.18 5.28 12.81
CA GLY A 28 -10.34 6.67 13.25
C GLY A 28 -9.53 7.65 12.39
N GLN A 29 -8.79 8.54 13.05
CA GLN A 29 -7.85 9.46 12.38
C GLN A 29 -6.70 8.72 11.67
N ALA A 30 -6.18 7.63 12.24
CA ALA A 30 -5.10 6.85 11.64
C ALA A 30 -5.55 6.16 10.33
N GLY A 31 -6.78 5.66 10.27
CA GLY A 31 -7.38 5.07 9.08
C GLY A 31 -7.78 6.11 8.03
N LEU A 32 -8.09 7.33 8.44
CA LEU A 32 -8.27 8.45 7.50
C LEU A 32 -6.92 8.84 6.89
N ALA A 33 -5.87 8.99 7.69
CA ALA A 33 -4.52 9.26 7.20
C ALA A 33 -4.02 8.14 6.27
N ASP A 34 -4.31 6.88 6.60
CA ASP A 34 -4.00 5.71 5.78
C ASP A 34 -4.70 5.75 4.41
N ARG A 35 -6.00 6.06 4.37
CA ARG A 35 -6.75 6.21 3.11
C ARG A 35 -6.31 7.41 2.29
N LEU A 36 -5.90 8.49 2.95
CA LEU A 36 -5.44 9.73 2.30
C LEU A 36 -3.96 9.69 1.95
N GLY A 37 -3.19 8.66 2.35
CA GLY A 37 -1.77 8.55 2.08
C GLY A 37 -0.89 9.55 2.86
N GLY A 38 -1.39 10.05 4.00
CA GLY A 38 -0.72 11.10 4.77
C GLY A 38 -0.73 12.47 4.07
N LYS A 39 0.32 13.28 4.29
CA LYS A 39 0.37 14.67 3.79
C LYS A 39 0.60 14.81 2.29
N VAL A 40 1.22 13.80 1.67
CA VAL A 40 1.62 13.81 0.24
C VAL A 40 0.79 12.86 -0.62
N GLY A 41 -0.20 12.18 -0.03
CA GLY A 41 -1.02 11.23 -0.75
C GLY A 41 -0.33 9.91 -1.02
N HIS A 42 -0.99 9.06 -1.81
CA HIS A 42 -0.42 7.80 -2.29
C HIS A 42 0.70 7.98 -3.33
N ALA A 43 0.98 9.22 -3.75
CA ALA A 43 2.02 9.52 -4.71
C ALA A 43 3.38 9.62 -4.02
N LYS A 44 4.10 8.49 -3.97
CA LYS A 44 5.38 8.36 -3.29
C LYS A 44 6.52 9.08 -4.02
N TYR A 45 6.59 8.92 -5.34
CA TYR A 45 7.70 9.41 -6.15
C TYR A 45 7.28 10.61 -6.97
N GLN A 46 8.21 11.53 -7.18
CA GLN A 46 8.02 12.68 -8.07
C GLN A 46 9.11 12.71 -9.14
N CYS A 47 8.69 12.88 -10.39
CA CYS A 47 9.58 13.02 -11.53
C CYS A 47 10.40 14.30 -11.43
N HIS A 48 11.72 14.21 -11.65
CA HIS A 48 12.63 15.35 -11.56
C HIS A 48 12.49 16.35 -12.74
N ILE A 49 11.92 15.92 -13.87
CA ILE A 49 11.80 16.75 -15.07
C ILE A 49 10.48 17.53 -15.05
N CYS A 50 9.35 16.83 -14.98
CA CYS A 50 8.03 17.46 -15.11
C CYS A 50 7.24 17.52 -13.80
N LYS A 51 7.80 17.07 -12.67
CA LYS A 51 7.18 17.08 -11.34
C LYS A 51 5.90 16.24 -11.22
N GLN A 52 5.58 15.41 -12.23
CA GLN A 52 4.48 14.47 -12.17
C GLN A 52 4.75 13.44 -11.07
N ALA A 53 3.73 13.18 -10.25
CA ALA A 53 3.85 12.26 -9.13
C ALA A 53 3.33 10.87 -9.52
N ALA A 54 3.95 9.81 -8.99
CA ALA A 54 3.54 8.42 -9.20
C ALA A 54 3.60 7.63 -7.88
N PRO A 55 2.73 6.62 -7.70
CA PRO A 55 2.67 5.86 -6.45
C PRO A 55 3.85 4.88 -6.27
N ASP A 56 4.48 4.44 -7.35
CA ASP A 56 5.54 3.44 -7.34
C ASP A 56 6.56 3.70 -8.46
N LEU A 57 7.75 3.11 -8.32
CA LEU A 57 8.85 3.30 -9.29
C LEU A 57 8.54 2.74 -10.67
N LYS A 58 7.74 1.67 -10.76
CA LYS A 58 7.38 1.06 -12.06
C LYS A 58 6.42 1.97 -12.84
N SER A 59 5.41 2.50 -12.17
CA SER A 59 4.54 3.53 -12.71
C SER A 59 5.32 4.78 -13.12
N MET A 60 6.35 5.15 -12.34
CA MET A 60 7.22 6.28 -12.68
C MET A 60 8.11 5.98 -13.90
N GLN A 61 8.62 4.76 -14.03
CA GLN A 61 9.37 4.32 -15.20
C GLN A 61 8.51 4.39 -16.46
N MET A 62 7.29 3.87 -16.42
CA MET A 62 6.35 3.96 -17.54
C MET A 62 6.02 5.42 -17.90
N HIS A 63 5.84 6.26 -16.89
CA HIS A 63 5.66 7.70 -17.09
C HIS A 63 6.87 8.32 -17.81
N PHE A 64 8.08 7.97 -17.38
CA PHE A 64 9.32 8.55 -17.89
C PHE A 64 9.60 8.10 -19.32
N GLU A 65 9.46 6.80 -19.61
CA GLU A 65 9.61 6.27 -20.97
C GLU A 65 8.61 6.92 -21.96
N ALA A 66 7.40 7.24 -21.50
CA ALA A 66 6.37 7.87 -22.33
C ALA A 66 6.53 9.39 -22.49
N ARG A 67 6.90 10.13 -21.42
CA ARG A 67 7.00 11.61 -21.43
C ARG A 67 8.41 12.14 -21.70
N HIS A 68 9.43 11.35 -21.42
CA HIS A 68 10.84 11.74 -21.48
C HIS A 68 11.66 10.74 -22.32
N PRO A 69 11.28 10.44 -23.57
CA PRO A 69 11.92 9.40 -24.39
C PRO A 69 13.36 9.73 -24.80
N LYS A 70 13.85 10.95 -24.52
CA LYS A 70 15.19 11.42 -24.87
C LYS A 70 16.19 11.28 -23.72
N ASP A 71 15.70 11.15 -22.50
CA ASP A 71 16.54 11.08 -21.31
C ASP A 71 16.66 9.63 -20.82
N PRO A 72 17.77 9.26 -20.16
CA PRO A 72 17.90 7.94 -19.54
C PRO A 72 17.06 7.87 -18.26
N TRP A 73 16.35 6.76 -18.07
CA TRP A 73 15.61 6.47 -16.84
C TRP A 73 16.58 6.27 -15.67
N GLU A 74 16.61 7.23 -14.75
CA GLU A 74 17.39 7.15 -13.51
C GLU A 74 16.47 7.23 -12.29
N PRO A 75 16.16 6.08 -11.66
CA PRO A 75 15.21 6.04 -10.54
C PRO A 75 15.72 6.80 -9.30
N GLU A 76 17.04 6.95 -9.13
CA GLU A 76 17.65 7.68 -8.01
C GLU A 76 17.41 9.19 -8.08
N ARG A 77 17.16 9.73 -9.28
CA ARG A 77 16.82 11.15 -9.46
C ARG A 77 15.37 11.45 -9.08
N CYS A 78 14.52 10.43 -8.92
CA CYS A 78 13.15 10.63 -8.48
C CYS A 78 13.11 11.06 -7.01
N THR A 79 12.38 12.14 -6.73
CA THR A 79 12.24 12.64 -5.36
C THR A 79 11.23 11.78 -4.60
N ASP A 80 11.65 11.22 -3.46
CA ASP A 80 10.76 10.47 -2.56
C ASP A 80 10.03 11.43 -1.61
N LEU A 81 8.77 11.74 -1.98
CA LEU A 81 7.90 12.63 -1.22
C LEU A 81 7.48 12.03 0.13
N HIS A 82 7.39 10.70 0.22
CA HIS A 82 7.04 10.04 1.48
C HIS A 82 8.14 10.23 2.51
N SER A 83 9.40 10.03 2.10
CA SER A 83 10.57 10.24 2.96
C SER A 83 10.76 11.69 3.38
N LEU A 84 10.45 12.66 2.51
CA LEU A 84 10.63 14.09 2.80
C LEU A 84 9.54 14.70 3.70
N THR A 85 8.29 14.31 3.52
CA THR A 85 7.14 15.05 4.10
C THR A 85 6.32 14.19 5.09
N GLY A 86 6.65 12.91 5.22
CA GLY A 86 5.93 11.97 6.10
C GLY A 86 4.65 11.43 5.47
N GLY A 87 4.74 10.96 4.23
CA GLY A 87 3.66 10.21 3.56
C GLY A 87 3.61 8.75 4.03
N VAL A 88 2.45 8.12 3.90
CA VAL A 88 2.30 6.68 4.16
C VAL A 88 1.61 6.02 2.98
N THR A 89 2.15 4.90 2.51
CA THR A 89 1.39 4.00 1.63
C THR A 89 0.29 3.33 2.46
N THR A 90 -0.88 3.08 1.87
CA THR A 90 -1.98 2.37 2.54
C THR A 90 -1.46 1.09 3.23
N GLN A 91 -1.41 1.09 4.55
CA GLN A 91 -1.04 -0.04 5.39
C GLN A 91 -2.27 -0.86 5.82
N GLY A 92 -3.47 -0.41 5.44
CA GLY A 92 -4.72 -1.08 5.77
C GLY A 92 -4.97 -1.10 7.27
N VAL A 93 -4.64 -0.01 7.97
CA VAL A 93 -4.70 0.12 9.44
C VAL A 93 -6.11 -0.17 9.98
N ALA A 94 -7.13 -0.01 9.13
CA ALA A 94 -8.52 -0.29 9.43
C ALA A 94 -8.91 -1.80 9.33
N VAL A 95 -8.04 -2.63 8.75
CA VAL A 95 -8.25 -4.07 8.51
C VAL A 95 -7.19 -4.85 9.28
N ARG A 96 -7.59 -5.57 10.34
CA ARG A 96 -6.67 -6.35 11.18
C ARG A 96 -5.87 -7.40 10.38
N GLY A 97 -6.40 -7.88 9.27
CA GLY A 97 -5.71 -8.79 8.35
C GLY A 97 -4.56 -8.15 7.55
N SER A 98 -4.45 -6.82 7.52
CA SER A 98 -3.41 -6.08 6.79
C SER A 98 -2.11 -5.96 7.56
N THR A 99 -2.17 -5.95 8.89
CA THR A 99 -0.98 -6.10 9.74
C THR A 99 -0.47 -7.55 9.66
N LYS A 100 0.71 -7.72 9.06
CA LYS A 100 1.43 -8.99 9.00
C LYS A 100 1.60 -9.54 10.44
N LYS A 101 1.24 -10.81 10.65
CA LYS A 101 1.48 -11.52 11.92
C LYS A 101 2.97 -11.62 12.21
#